data_AF-A0A2A6JHH0-F1
#
_entry.id   AF-A0A2A6JHH0-F1
#
_cell.length_a   1.000
_cell.length_b   1.000
_cell.length_c   1.000
_cell.angle_alpha   90.00
_cell.angle_beta   90.00
_cell.angle_gamma   90.00
#
_symmetry.space_group_name_H-M   'P 1'
#
loop_
_entity.id
_entity.type
_entity.pdbx_description
1 polymer ?
#
loop_
_entity_poly.entity_id
_entity_poly.type
_entity_poly.pdbx_seq_one_letter_code
_entity_poly.pdbx_strand_id
1 'polypeptide(L)'
;MRGRKVPYTQEIDKLLTTIAAAGGHVTGLGLADEDVVKAAAVLGLIEVTTGNGWTLVDTVSLAPQQRLQMGLPPVVRKPSAIALAMHAVAAKVGKIFGNQSPT
;
A
#
# COMPACT_ATOMS: atom_id res chain seq x y z
N MET A 1 36.73 7.48 -18.25
CA MET A 1 35.78 7.48 -17.11
C MET A 1 34.61 6.56 -17.47
N ARG A 2 34.58 5.32 -16.96
CA ARG A 2 33.44 4.40 -17.19
C ARG A 2 32.32 4.81 -16.25
N GLY A 3 31.27 5.43 -16.78
CA GLY A 3 30.01 5.61 -16.06
C GLY A 3 29.48 4.24 -15.68
N ARG A 4 29.59 3.90 -14.39
CA ARG A 4 29.03 2.66 -13.84
C ARG A 4 27.51 2.83 -13.94
N LYS A 5 26.89 2.23 -14.96
CA LYS A 5 25.44 2.08 -15.01
C LYS A 5 25.07 1.27 -13.78
N VAL A 6 24.58 1.93 -12.75
CA VAL A 6 24.05 1.26 -11.57
C VAL A 6 22.90 0.40 -12.09
N PRO A 7 22.93 -0.92 -11.89
CA PRO A 7 21.84 -1.76 -12.35
C PRO A 7 20.57 -1.29 -11.66
N TYR A 8 19.50 -1.14 -12.44
CA TYR A 8 18.22 -0.61 -11.99
C TYR A 8 17.67 -1.30 -10.72
N THR A 9 17.98 -2.59 -10.56
CA THR A 9 17.71 -3.37 -9.35
C THR A 9 18.33 -2.76 -8.09
N GLN A 10 19.57 -2.27 -8.17
CA GLN A 10 20.26 -1.66 -7.03
C GLN A 10 19.64 -0.31 -6.64
N GLU A 11 19.07 0.43 -7.59
CA GLU A 11 18.33 1.67 -7.33
C GLU A 11 16.99 1.38 -6.66
N ILE A 12 16.28 0.34 -7.11
CA ILE A 12 15.05 -0.13 -6.46
C ILE A 12 15.35 -0.62 -5.04
N ASP A 13 16.38 -1.43 -4.83
CA ASP A 13 16.76 -1.91 -3.49
C ASP A 13 17.10 -0.74 -2.55
N LYS A 14 17.80 0.28 -3.07
CA LYS A 14 18.09 1.50 -2.32
C LYS A 14 16.81 2.28 -1.99
N LEU A 15 15.86 2.38 -2.91
CA LEU A 15 14.57 3.00 -2.67
C LEU A 15 13.81 2.23 -1.57
N LEU A 16 13.70 0.91 -1.68
CA LEU A 16 12.99 0.06 -0.72
C LEU A 16 13.59 0.13 0.69
N THR A 17 14.92 0.07 0.79
CA THR A 17 15.62 0.21 2.08
C THR A 17 15.44 1.60 2.69
N THR A 18 15.43 2.65 1.87
CA THR A 18 15.15 4.02 2.33
C THR A 18 13.72 4.14 2.87
N ILE A 19 12.74 3.62 2.14
CA ILE A 19 11.33 3.65 2.59
C ILE A 19 11.17 2.82 3.85
N ALA A 20 11.82 1.65 3.95
CA ALA A 20 11.76 0.81 5.14
C ALA A 20 12.37 1.49 6.36
N ALA A 21 13.52 2.15 6.20
CA ALA A 21 14.16 2.93 7.27
C ALA A 21 13.28 4.09 7.76
N ALA A 22 12.43 4.64 6.88
CA ALA A 22 11.45 5.68 7.23
C ALA A 22 10.15 5.13 7.86
N GLY A 23 10.08 3.84 8.24
CA GLY A 23 8.87 3.22 8.79
C GLY A 23 7.87 2.71 7.73
N GLY A 24 8.33 2.63 6.49
CA GLY A 24 7.62 2.01 5.37
C GLY A 24 6.78 2.96 4.53
N HIS A 25 6.99 4.28 4.64
CA HIS A 25 6.48 5.28 3.71
C HIS A 25 7.38 6.53 3.71
N VAL A 26 7.36 7.28 2.59
CA VAL A 26 8.04 8.57 2.41
C VAL A 26 7.12 9.53 1.66
N THR A 27 7.24 10.82 1.94
CA THR A 27 6.46 11.89 1.28
C THR A 27 7.37 12.90 0.63
N GLY A 28 7.01 13.42 -0.54
CA GLY A 28 7.81 14.40 -1.26
C GLY A 28 7.12 14.94 -2.51
N LEU A 29 7.62 16.06 -3.02
CA LEU A 29 7.11 16.66 -4.27
C LEU A 29 7.69 15.90 -5.47
N GLY A 30 6.82 15.43 -6.36
CA GLY A 30 7.24 14.79 -7.62
C GLY A 30 7.83 13.39 -7.46
N LEU A 31 7.68 12.73 -6.30
CA LEU A 31 8.15 11.36 -6.12
C LEU A 31 7.46 10.40 -7.09
N ALA A 32 6.19 10.65 -7.41
CA ALA A 32 5.45 9.83 -8.35
C ALA A 32 6.05 9.87 -9.77
N ASP A 33 6.84 10.90 -10.09
CA ASP A 33 7.42 11.08 -11.42
C ASP A 33 8.77 10.42 -11.61
N GLU A 34 9.45 10.04 -10.53
CA GLU A 34 10.76 9.38 -10.58
C GLU A 34 10.68 8.01 -11.27
N ASP A 35 11.60 7.76 -12.21
CA ASP A 35 11.60 6.52 -13.00
C ASP A 35 11.72 5.27 -12.11
N VAL A 36 12.56 5.32 -11.07
CA VAL A 36 12.73 4.22 -10.10
C VAL A 36 11.45 3.94 -9.31
N VAL A 37 10.70 4.98 -8.96
CA VAL A 37 9.40 4.85 -8.28
C VAL A 37 8.38 4.24 -9.22
N LYS A 38 8.33 4.69 -10.48
CA LYS A 38 7.40 4.15 -11.48
C LYS A 38 7.61 2.65 -11.69
N ALA A 39 8.84 2.16 -11.85
CA ALA A 39 9.00 0.71 -12.03
C ALA A 39 8.85 -0.08 -10.74
N ALA A 40 9.27 0.44 -9.58
CA ALA A 40 9.00 -0.25 -8.32
C ALA A 40 7.49 -0.41 -8.09
N ALA A 41 6.68 0.57 -8.53
CA ALA A 41 5.22 0.48 -8.54
C ALA A 41 4.70 -0.55 -9.55
N VAL A 42 5.24 -0.59 -10.78
CA VAL A 42 4.92 -1.62 -11.79
C VAL A 42 5.23 -3.04 -11.29
N LEU A 43 6.29 -3.20 -10.50
CA LEU A 43 6.66 -4.47 -9.87
C LEU A 43 5.82 -4.81 -8.63
N GLY A 44 4.90 -3.93 -8.21
CA GLY A 44 4.05 -4.14 -7.04
C GLY A 44 4.80 -4.09 -5.69
N LEU A 45 6.01 -3.52 -5.67
CA LEU A 45 6.84 -3.43 -4.46
C LEU A 45 6.45 -2.24 -3.59
N ILE A 46 5.88 -1.20 -4.20
CA ILE A 46 5.42 0.03 -3.56
C ILE A 46 4.03 0.44 -4.06
N GLU A 47 3.32 1.19 -3.23
CA GLU A 47 2.08 1.89 -3.55
C GLU A 47 2.37 3.40 -3.60
N VAL A 48 1.97 4.07 -4.68
CA VAL A 48 2.13 5.52 -4.85
C VAL A 48 0.77 6.18 -4.72
N THR A 49 0.66 7.16 -3.82
CA THR A 49 -0.49 8.04 -3.66
C THR A 49 -0.07 9.44 -4.09
N THR A 50 -0.47 9.85 -5.29
CA THR A 50 -0.16 11.18 -5.82
C THR A 50 -0.83 12.26 -4.97
N GLY A 51 -0.12 13.36 -4.73
CA GLY A 51 -0.67 14.52 -4.06
C GLY A 51 -1.87 15.07 -4.82
N ASN A 52 -2.91 15.50 -4.10
CA ASN A 52 -4.03 16.22 -4.69
C ASN A 52 -3.87 17.74 -4.44
N GLY A 53 -4.83 18.54 -4.91
CA GLY A 53 -4.80 20.00 -4.74
C GLY A 53 -4.74 20.49 -3.29
N TRP A 54 -4.91 19.61 -2.29
CA TRP A 54 -4.80 19.91 -0.86
C TRP A 54 -3.50 19.40 -0.24
N THR A 55 -3.06 18.19 -0.58
CA THR A 55 -1.85 17.59 0.01
C THR A 55 -0.57 18.05 -0.67
N LEU A 56 -0.63 18.34 -1.99
CA LEU A 56 0.47 18.78 -2.86
C LEU A 56 1.71 17.87 -2.93
N VAL A 57 1.90 16.97 -1.96
CA VAL A 57 3.00 16.01 -1.88
C VAL A 57 2.52 14.60 -2.24
N ASP A 58 3.37 13.88 -2.95
CA ASP A 58 3.19 12.47 -3.22
C ASP A 58 3.61 11.67 -2.00
N THR A 59 2.93 10.55 -1.77
CA THR A 59 3.28 9.57 -0.76
C THR A 59 3.64 8.26 -1.43
N VAL A 60 4.84 7.75 -1.16
CA VAL A 60 5.28 6.43 -1.60
C VAL A 60 5.36 5.52 -0.39
N SER A 61 4.57 4.45 -0.40
CA SER A 61 4.50 3.46 0.68
C SER A 61 4.98 2.10 0.19
N LEU A 62 5.57 1.29 1.08
CA LEU A 62 5.83 -0.11 0.74
C LEU A 62 4.51 -0.87 0.59
N ALA A 63 4.43 -1.74 -0.43
CA ALA A 63 3.30 -2.64 -0.59
C ALA A 63 3.15 -3.56 0.64
N PRO A 64 1.94 -4.03 0.99
CA PRO A 64 1.73 -4.84 2.19
C PRO A 64 2.63 -6.07 2.26
N GLN A 65 2.84 -6.76 1.13
CA GLN A 65 3.74 -7.91 1.06
C GLN A 65 5.21 -7.51 1.24
N GLN A 66 5.63 -6.41 0.63
CA GLN A 66 6.99 -5.91 0.75
C GLN A 66 7.33 -5.44 2.16
N ARG A 67 6.36 -4.87 2.90
CA ARG A 67 6.53 -4.53 4.32
C ARG A 67 6.84 -5.76 5.16
N LEU A 68 6.13 -6.85 4.94
CA LEU A 68 6.38 -8.11 5.66
C LEU A 68 7.77 -8.66 5.35
N GLN A 69 8.20 -8.63 4.08
CA GLN A 69 9.54 -9.05 3.68
C GLN A 69 10.64 -8.19 4.32
N MET A 70 10.38 -6.90 4.51
CA MET A 70 11.30 -5.96 5.16
C MET A 70 11.18 -5.95 6.70
N GLY A 71 10.43 -6.89 7.29
CA GLY A 71 10.26 -7.01 8.75
C GLY A 71 9.42 -5.91 9.40
N LEU A 72 8.68 -5.14 8.60
CA LEU A 72 7.81 -4.07 9.10
C LEU A 72 6.44 -4.63 9.51
N PRO A 73 5.79 -4.01 10.50
CA PRO A 73 4.43 -4.40 10.88
C PRO A 73 3.46 -4.23 9.70
N PRO A 74 2.48 -5.13 9.58
CA PRO A 74 1.47 -5.06 8.53
C PRO A 74 0.66 -3.76 8.65
N VAL A 75 0.25 -3.20 7.51
CA VAL A 75 -0.63 -2.03 7.50
C VAL A 75 -2.02 -2.49 7.91
N VAL A 76 -2.42 -2.13 9.14
CA VAL A 76 -3.80 -2.33 9.60
C VAL A 76 -4.67 -1.27 8.92
N ARG A 77 -5.15 -1.57 7.70
CA ARG A 77 -6.22 -0.78 7.08
C ARG A 77 -7.48 -1.03 7.90
N LYS A 78 -7.88 -0.05 8.74
CA LYS A 78 -9.13 -0.13 9.49
C LYS A 78 -10.27 -0.44 8.50
N PRO A 79 -11.16 -1.39 8.81
CA PRO A 79 -12.29 -1.67 7.93
C PRO A 79 -13.07 -0.37 7.73
N SER A 80 -13.33 -0.01 6.47
CA SER A 80 -14.15 1.16 6.17
C SER A 80 -15.53 0.98 6.82
N ALA A 81 -16.15 2.07 7.26
CA ALA A 81 -17.48 2.03 7.88
C ALA A 81 -18.52 1.29 7.01
N ILE A 82 -18.31 1.28 5.69
CA ILE A 82 -19.12 0.57 4.70
C ILE A 82 -19.01 -0.96 4.86
N ALA A 83 -17.81 -1.50 5.08
CA ALA A 83 -17.61 -2.93 5.31
C ALA A 83 -18.27 -3.40 6.62
N LEU A 84 -18.20 -2.57 7.67
CA LEU A 84 -18.91 -2.80 8.94
C LEU A 84 -20.43 -2.80 8.75
N ALA A 85 -20.97 -1.86 7.96
CA ALA A 85 -22.40 -1.81 7.65
C ALA A 85 -22.86 -3.04 6.85
N MET A 86 -22.07 -3.51 5.88
CA MET A 86 -22.39 -4.70 5.09
C MET A 86 -22.45 -5.98 5.94
N HIS A 87 -21.53 -6.15 6.90
CA HIS A 87 -21.62 -7.27 7.87
C HIS A 87 -22.86 -7.19 8.76
N ALA A 88 -23.28 -5.98 9.17
CA ALA A 88 -24.51 -5.81 9.96
C ALA A 88 -25.78 -6.16 9.15
N VAL A 89 -25.81 -5.84 7.86
CA VAL A 89 -26.93 -6.19 6.97
C VAL A 89 -26.97 -7.70 6.72
N ALA A 90 -25.83 -8.33 6.43
CA ALA A 90 -25.75 -9.78 6.24
C ALA A 90 -26.17 -10.56 7.49
N ALA A 91 -25.75 -10.11 8.68
CA ALA A 91 -26.16 -10.72 9.95
C ALA A 91 -27.67 -10.57 10.23
N LYS A 92 -28.30 -9.45 9.82
CA LYS A 92 -29.76 -9.29 9.94
C LYS A 92 -30.52 -10.17 8.94
N VAL A 93 -30.06 -10.29 7.69
CA VAL A 93 -30.72 -11.14 6.69
C VAL A 93 -30.61 -12.62 7.06
N GLY A 94 -29.44 -13.08 7.55
CA GLY A 94 -29.28 -14.46 8.03
C GLY A 94 -30.22 -14.83 9.18
N LYS A 95 -30.55 -13.87 10.06
CA LYS A 95 -31.51 -14.08 11.15
C LYS A 95 -32.98 -14.12 10.69
N ILE A 96 -33.30 -13.48 9.56
CA ILE A 96 -34.66 -13.50 9.00
C ILE A 96 -34.92 -14.81 8.24
N PHE A 97 -33.90 -15.38 7.58
CA PHE A 97 -34.05 -16.61 6.79
C PHE A 97 -33.59 -17.89 7.52
N GLY A 98 -32.86 -17.80 8.64
CA GLY A 98 -32.37 -18.96 9.40
C GLY A 98 -33.31 -19.51 10.47
N ASN A 99 -34.44 -18.83 10.77
CA ASN A 99 -35.36 -19.25 11.82
C ASN A 99 -36.56 -20.09 11.34
N GLN A 100 -36.55 -20.57 10.09
CA GLN A 100 -37.47 -21.61 9.64
C GLN A 100 -36.82 -22.99 9.76
N SER A 101 -36.64 -23.43 11.00
CA SER A 101 -36.43 -24.86 11.26
C SER A 101 -37.81 -25.53 11.29
N PRO A 102 -38.07 -26.59 10.52
CA PRO A 102 -39.35 -27.28 10.51
C PRO A 102 -39.46 -28.16 11.76
N THR A 103 -40.49 -27.92 12.56
CA THR A 103 -41.11 -28.89 13.47
C THR A 103 -42.59 -28.62 13.51
#